data_AF-A0AAD6DG62-F1
#
_entry.id   AF-A0AAD6DG62-F1
#
_cell.length_a   1.000
_cell.length_b   1.000
_cell.length_c   1.000
_cell.angle_alpha   90.00
_cell.angle_beta   90.00
_cell.angle_gamma   90.00
#
_symmetry.space_group_name_H-M   'P 1'
#
loop_
_entity.id
_entity.type
_entity.pdbx_description
1 polymer ?
#
loop_
_entity_poly.entity_id
_entity_poly.type
_entity_poly.pdbx_seq_one_letter_code
_entity_poly.pdbx_strand_id
1 'polypeptide(L)'
;MDSRGAAPRPSTVREMANILLTARGTTPLLTVGVNWASTFVKRCDKLRSRFSKRYDYQRALNEDPKTIKEWFLMVQYTIEENGIQPEDIYNFDETGFAMGLILSQKVVTRAEYYGRRSILQSDNREWVIAIETIYADGYLLSPCIIFKGQIYIAGCDFGC
;
A
#
# COMPACT_ATOMS: atom_id res chain seq x y z
N MET A 1 16.25 -20.49 -5.84
CA MET A 1 15.94 -19.07 -6.13
C MET A 1 15.32 -18.42 -4.89
N ASP A 2 15.58 -18.95 -3.69
CA ASP A 2 14.57 -18.90 -2.62
C ASP A 2 15.20 -18.59 -1.26
N SER A 3 15.97 -17.50 -1.20
CA SER A 3 16.40 -16.91 0.08
C SER A 3 15.85 -15.50 0.30
N ARG A 4 15.15 -14.92 -0.68
CA ARG A 4 14.69 -13.52 -0.64
C ARG A 4 13.21 -13.30 -1.01
N GLY A 5 12.43 -14.35 -1.23
CA GLY A 5 10.98 -14.25 -1.47
C GLY A 5 10.54 -13.40 -2.68
N ALA A 6 11.46 -13.01 -3.56
CA ALA A 6 11.15 -12.11 -4.66
C ALA A 6 10.50 -12.87 -5.82
N ALA A 7 9.26 -12.50 -6.17
CA ALA A 7 8.55 -13.10 -7.30
C ALA A 7 9.32 -12.88 -8.61
N PRO A 8 9.54 -13.94 -9.42
CA PRO A 8 10.31 -13.84 -10.65
C PRO A 8 9.57 -12.97 -11.69
N ARG A 9 10.29 -12.04 -12.31
CA ARG A 9 9.75 -11.21 -13.39
C ARG A 9 9.71 -12.02 -14.69
N PRO A 10 8.83 -11.69 -15.67
CA PRO A 10 8.81 -12.34 -16.97
C PRO A 10 10.18 -12.34 -17.68
N SER A 11 10.98 -11.29 -17.50
CA SER A 11 12.36 -11.22 -18.00
C SER A 11 13.28 -12.28 -17.39
N THR A 12 13.17 -12.50 -16.09
CA THR A 12 13.94 -13.51 -15.35
C THR A 12 13.51 -14.92 -15.77
N VAL A 13 12.21 -15.17 -15.92
CA VAL A 13 11.70 -16.46 -16.45
C VAL A 13 12.23 -16.76 -17.86
N ARG A 14 12.31 -15.72 -18.71
CA ARG A 14 12.88 -15.82 -20.07
C ARG A 14 14.38 -16.17 -20.02
N GLU A 15 15.13 -15.54 -19.14
CA GLU A 15 16.56 -15.79 -18.96
C GLU A 15 16.83 -17.23 -18.49
N MET A 16 16.04 -17.70 -17.52
CA MET A 16 16.12 -19.09 -17.05
C MET A 16 15.80 -20.09 -18.16
N ALA A 17 14.79 -19.81 -18.99
CA ALA A 17 14.48 -20.64 -20.15
C ALA A 17 15.64 -20.71 -21.15
N ASN A 18 16.33 -19.58 -21.40
CA ASN A 18 17.51 -19.55 -22.26
C ASN A 18 18.68 -20.36 -21.65
N ILE A 19 18.92 -20.27 -20.34
CA ILE A 19 19.97 -21.06 -19.66
C ILE A 19 19.71 -22.56 -19.86
N LEU A 20 18.46 -23.01 -19.68
CA LEU A 20 18.07 -24.40 -19.89
C LEU A 20 18.22 -24.85 -21.35
N LEU A 21 17.96 -23.97 -22.32
CA LEU A 21 18.16 -24.27 -23.75
C LEU A 21 19.64 -24.39 -24.10
N THR A 22 20.50 -23.54 -23.55
CA THR A 22 21.95 -23.61 -23.71
C THR A 22 22.50 -24.92 -23.14
N ALA A 23 22.02 -25.32 -21.95
CA ALA A 23 22.43 -26.58 -21.33
C ALA A 23 22.02 -27.84 -22.13
N ARG A 24 21.00 -27.73 -23.00
CA ARG A 24 20.56 -28.83 -23.88
C ARG A 24 21.38 -28.99 -25.16
N GLY A 25 22.37 -28.11 -25.40
CA GLY A 25 23.34 -28.28 -26.49
C GLY A 25 22.79 -28.02 -27.90
N THR A 26 21.67 -27.32 -28.04
CA THR A 26 21.07 -27.03 -29.36
C THR A 26 21.99 -26.15 -30.20
N THR A 27 22.43 -26.65 -31.36
CA THR A 27 23.14 -25.88 -32.40
C THR A 27 22.18 -25.66 -33.58
N PRO A 28 21.87 -24.42 -33.98
CA PRO A 28 22.33 -23.14 -33.45
C PRO A 28 21.69 -22.75 -32.11
N LEU A 29 22.30 -21.79 -31.41
CA LEU A 29 21.81 -21.25 -30.14
C LEU A 29 20.43 -20.59 -30.32
N LEU A 30 19.38 -21.31 -29.94
CA LEU A 30 18.02 -20.81 -29.94
C LEU A 30 17.77 -20.02 -28.66
N THR A 31 17.36 -18.76 -28.81
CA THR A 31 16.84 -17.95 -27.69
C THR A 31 15.32 -17.89 -27.77
N VAL A 32 14.66 -17.87 -26.63
CA VAL A 32 13.22 -17.65 -26.58
C VAL A 32 12.89 -16.19 -26.90
N GLY A 33 11.79 -15.98 -27.63
CA GLY A 33 11.31 -14.65 -27.98
C GLY A 33 10.97 -13.79 -26.76
N VAL A 34 10.97 -12.47 -26.94
CA VAL A 34 10.69 -11.47 -25.88
C VAL A 34 9.37 -11.73 -25.15
N ASN A 35 8.35 -12.16 -25.89
CA ASN A 35 7.00 -12.43 -25.37
C ASN A 35 6.79 -13.90 -24.94
N TRP A 36 7.84 -14.72 -24.94
CA TRP A 36 7.69 -16.15 -24.63
C TRP A 36 7.20 -16.37 -23.20
N ALA A 37 7.77 -15.67 -22.21
CA ALA A 37 7.41 -15.85 -20.81
C ALA A 37 5.95 -15.47 -20.52
N SER A 38 5.46 -14.36 -21.09
CA SER A 38 4.06 -13.95 -20.94
C SER A 38 3.11 -14.93 -21.64
N THR A 39 3.48 -15.41 -22.83
CA THR A 39 2.69 -16.40 -23.58
C THR A 39 2.72 -17.78 -22.91
N PHE A 40 3.82 -18.15 -22.26
CA PHE A 40 3.95 -19.38 -21.49
C PHE A 40 3.03 -19.36 -20.26
N VAL A 41 3.03 -18.27 -19.49
CA VAL A 41 2.11 -18.10 -18.35
C VAL A 41 0.65 -18.13 -18.81
N LYS A 42 0.31 -17.51 -19.95
CA LYS A 42 -1.06 -17.56 -20.50
C LYS A 42 -1.51 -18.94 -20.96
N ARG A 43 -0.59 -19.81 -21.39
CA ARG A 43 -0.89 -21.17 -21.88
C ARG A 43 -0.98 -22.21 -20.77
N CYS A 44 -0.56 -21.88 -19.55
CA CYS A 44 -0.55 -22.79 -18.43
C CYS A 44 -1.58 -22.34 -17.39
N ASP A 45 -2.71 -23.04 -17.30
CA ASP A 45 -3.81 -22.67 -16.39
C ASP A 45 -3.41 -22.68 -14.90
N LYS A 46 -2.32 -23.37 -14.56
CA LYS A 46 -1.74 -23.41 -13.21
C LYS A 46 -0.96 -22.14 -12.85
N LEU A 47 -0.62 -21.29 -13.83
CA LEU A 47 0.18 -20.09 -13.65
C LEU A 47 -0.66 -18.83 -13.86
N ARG A 48 -0.50 -17.85 -12.99
CA ARG A 48 -1.15 -16.55 -13.11
C ARG A 48 -0.18 -15.44 -12.75
N SER A 49 -0.15 -14.37 -13.56
CA SER A 49 0.53 -13.13 -13.19
C SER A 49 -0.32 -12.34 -12.19
N ARG A 50 0.31 -11.83 -11.14
CA ARG A 50 -0.29 -10.93 -10.15
C ARG A 50 0.62 -9.75 -9.92
N PHE A 51 0.04 -8.57 -9.71
CA PHE A 51 0.79 -7.43 -9.21
C PHE A 51 1.15 -7.71 -7.76
N SER A 52 2.44 -7.68 -7.45
CA SER A 52 2.87 -7.66 -6.05
C SER A 52 2.49 -6.30 -5.47
N LYS A 53 1.83 -6.29 -4.32
CA LYS A 53 1.81 -5.08 -3.49
C LYS A 53 3.25 -4.80 -3.05
N ARG A 54 3.66 -3.53 -3.04
CA ARG A 54 4.92 -3.15 -2.40
C ARG A 54 4.69 -3.32 -0.91
N TYR A 55 5.20 -4.40 -0.36
CA TYR A 55 5.36 -4.53 1.08
C TYR A 55 6.58 -3.72 1.45
N ASP A 56 6.46 -2.80 2.40
CA ASP A 56 7.60 -1.99 2.82
C ASP A 56 8.64 -2.93 3.44
N TYR A 57 9.79 -3.04 2.77
CA TYR A 57 10.86 -3.95 3.16
C TYR A 57 11.38 -3.63 4.56
N GLN A 58 11.36 -2.35 4.97
CA GLN A 58 11.74 -1.95 6.32
C GLN A 58 10.72 -2.45 7.34
N ARG A 59 9.43 -2.42 6.99
CA ARG A 59 8.37 -2.97 7.86
C ARG A 59 8.54 -4.48 8.04
N ALA A 60 8.85 -5.21 6.97
CA ALA A 60 9.10 -6.65 7.02
C ALA A 60 10.29 -7.04 7.90
N LEU A 61 11.34 -6.21 7.93
CA LEU A 61 12.52 -6.47 8.75
C LEU A 61 12.29 -6.16 10.24
N ASN A 62 11.38 -5.23 10.53
CA ASN A 62 11.12 -4.76 11.89
C ASN A 62 9.94 -5.49 12.57
N GLU A 63 9.18 -6.28 11.82
CA GLU A 63 8.09 -7.13 12.34
C GLU A 63 8.65 -8.48 12.79
N ASP A 64 9.16 -8.58 14.03
CA ASP A 64 9.45 -9.88 14.64
C ASP A 64 8.15 -10.56 15.07
N PRO A 65 7.77 -11.71 14.48
CA PRO A 65 6.55 -12.42 14.85
C PRO A 65 6.47 -12.77 16.34
N LYS A 66 7.62 -12.99 17.00
CA LYS A 66 7.65 -13.28 18.43
C LYS A 66 7.28 -12.05 19.25
N THR A 67 7.91 -10.92 19.00
CA THR A 67 7.59 -9.65 19.67
C THR A 67 6.13 -9.25 19.46
N ILE A 68 5.62 -9.39 18.23
CA ILE A 68 4.21 -9.08 17.93
C ILE A 68 3.27 -9.99 18.74
N LYS A 69 3.56 -11.29 18.80
CA LYS A 69 2.76 -12.24 19.57
C LYS A 69 2.79 -11.93 21.07
N GLU A 70 3.96 -11.65 21.63
CA GLU A 70 4.12 -11.30 23.05
C GLU A 70 3.35 -10.02 23.39
N TRP A 71 3.37 -9.03 22.50
CA TRP A 71 2.59 -7.80 22.65
C TRP A 71 1.08 -8.08 22.68
N PHE A 72 0.54 -8.86 21.73
CA PHE A 72 -0.89 -9.20 21.73
C PHE A 72 -1.32 -10.00 22.96
N LEU A 73 -0.48 -10.92 23.44
CA LEU A 73 -0.76 -11.66 24.68
C LEU A 73 -0.79 -10.74 25.90
N MET A 74 0.13 -9.79 25.98
CA MET A 74 0.15 -8.78 27.04
C MET A 74 -1.12 -7.93 27.01
N VAL A 75 -1.52 -7.44 25.84
CA VAL A 75 -2.75 -6.64 25.66
C VAL A 75 -3.97 -7.44 26.11
N GLN A 76 -4.08 -8.71 25.71
CA GLN A 76 -5.19 -9.57 26.11
C GLN A 76 -5.22 -9.77 27.64
N TYR A 77 -4.07 -10.06 28.26
CA TYR A 77 -3.98 -10.20 29.71
C TYR A 77 -4.42 -8.92 30.44
N THR A 78 -3.97 -7.74 29.98
CA THR A 78 -4.37 -6.45 30.56
C THR A 78 -5.87 -6.17 30.42
N ILE A 79 -6.47 -6.51 29.27
CA ILE A 79 -7.92 -6.39 29.07
C ILE A 79 -8.68 -7.26 30.07
N GLU A 80 -8.26 -8.52 30.22
CA GLU A 80 -8.89 -9.48 31.14
C GLU A 80 -8.72 -9.07 32.61
N GLU A 81 -7.52 -8.64 33.01
CA GLU A 81 -7.20 -8.23 34.38
C GLU A 81 -7.97 -6.97 34.82
N ASN A 82 -8.15 -6.02 33.91
CA ASN A 82 -8.84 -4.76 34.20
C ASN A 82 -10.35 -4.82 33.87
N GLY A 83 -10.85 -5.94 33.35
CA GLY A 83 -12.26 -6.11 32.97
C GLY A 83 -12.72 -5.14 31.88
N ILE A 84 -11.81 -4.69 31.01
CA ILE A 84 -12.10 -3.72 29.93
C ILE A 84 -13.09 -4.35 28.95
N GLN A 85 -14.22 -3.68 28.73
CA GLN A 85 -15.22 -4.17 27.79
C GLN A 85 -14.86 -3.78 26.35
N PRO A 86 -15.32 -4.52 25.32
CA PRO A 86 -15.09 -4.15 23.92
C PRO A 86 -15.61 -2.75 23.56
N GLU A 87 -16.68 -2.29 24.23
CA GLU A 87 -17.24 -0.94 24.12
C GLU A 87 -16.30 0.16 24.66
N ASP A 88 -15.31 -0.21 25.48
CA ASP A 88 -14.29 0.70 26.01
C ASP A 88 -12.98 0.68 25.21
N ILE A 89 -12.92 -0.11 24.12
CA ILE A 89 -11.74 -0.22 23.26
C ILE A 89 -11.99 0.56 21.97
N TYR A 90 -11.17 1.58 21.76
CA TYR A 90 -11.28 2.49 20.63
C TYR A 90 -10.01 2.40 19.78
N ASN A 91 -10.17 2.16 18.48
CA ASN A 91 -9.11 2.36 17.50
C ASN A 91 -9.32 3.70 16.80
N PHE A 92 -8.29 4.53 16.78
CA PHE A 92 -8.29 5.86 16.19
C PHE A 92 -7.19 5.96 15.13
N ASP A 93 -7.50 6.54 13.98
CA ASP A 93 -6.49 6.86 12.97
C ASP A 93 -6.74 8.23 12.34
N GLU A 94 -5.66 8.84 11.83
CA GLU A 94 -5.67 10.14 11.19
C GLU A 94 -5.37 10.01 9.69
N THR A 95 -6.28 10.49 8.85
CA THR A 95 -6.08 10.57 7.41
C THR A 95 -6.02 12.02 6.93
N GLY A 96 -4.86 12.41 6.42
CA GLY A 96 -4.65 13.72 5.79
C GLY A 96 -5.03 13.73 4.31
N PHE A 97 -5.92 14.64 3.93
CA PHE A 97 -6.33 14.92 2.56
C PHE A 97 -5.72 16.24 2.09
N ALA A 98 -4.85 16.19 1.09
CA ALA A 98 -4.35 17.39 0.46
C ALA A 98 -5.32 17.88 -0.62
N MET A 99 -6.00 18.98 -0.32
CA MET A 99 -6.80 19.73 -1.28
C MET A 99 -5.87 20.43 -2.28
N GLY A 100 -6.17 20.32 -3.58
CA GLY A 100 -5.33 20.87 -4.64
C GLY A 100 -4.18 19.98 -5.12
N LEU A 101 -3.97 18.81 -4.51
CA LEU A 101 -3.14 17.74 -5.10
C LEU A 101 -4.01 16.93 -6.07
N ILE A 102 -3.98 17.31 -7.35
CA ILE A 102 -4.62 16.53 -8.42
C ILE A 102 -3.84 15.21 -8.55
N LEU A 103 -4.39 14.12 -7.98
CA LEU A 103 -4.07 12.77 -8.46
C LEU A 103 -4.34 12.74 -9.97
N SER A 104 -3.44 12.12 -10.72
CA SER A 104 -3.42 12.14 -12.19
C SER A 104 -4.82 12.03 -12.82
N GLN A 105 -5.41 13.16 -13.21
CA GLN A 105 -6.71 13.17 -13.87
C GLN A 105 -6.55 12.81 -15.35
N LYS A 106 -7.43 11.94 -15.85
CA LYS A 106 -7.55 11.64 -17.27
C LYS A 106 -8.16 12.85 -17.97
N VAL A 107 -7.33 13.71 -18.53
CA VAL A 107 -7.75 14.88 -19.32
C VAL A 107 -7.92 14.51 -20.79
N VAL A 108 -8.95 15.06 -21.44
CA VAL A 108 -9.11 14.96 -22.90
C VAL A 108 -8.33 16.11 -23.54
N THR A 109 -7.33 15.78 -24.34
CA THR A 109 -6.50 16.75 -25.07
C THR A 109 -6.54 16.48 -26.57
N ARG A 110 -6.16 17.48 -27.38
CA ARG A 110 -5.99 17.33 -28.83
C ARG A 110 -4.97 16.22 -29.14
N ALA A 111 -5.25 15.43 -30.18
CA ALA A 111 -4.46 14.25 -30.56
C ALA A 111 -2.99 14.54 -30.92
N GLU A 112 -2.69 15.78 -31.32
CA GLU A 112 -1.39 16.22 -31.84
C GLU A 112 -0.39 16.61 -30.74
N TYR A 113 -0.78 16.59 -29.47
CA TYR A 113 0.08 17.01 -28.36
C TYR A 113 0.89 15.85 -27.79
N TYR A 114 2.21 15.87 -28.00
CA TYR A 114 3.16 14.94 -27.39
C TYR A 114 3.65 15.48 -26.03
N GLY A 115 3.08 14.97 -24.94
CA GLY A 115 3.59 15.17 -23.59
C GLY A 115 2.52 15.11 -22.49
N ARG A 116 2.91 14.64 -21.29
CA ARG A 116 2.08 14.85 -20.08
C ARG A 116 2.11 16.34 -19.74
N ARG A 117 0.96 17.01 -19.79
CA ARG A 117 0.86 18.40 -19.32
C ARG A 117 1.12 18.41 -17.80
N SER A 118 2.08 19.19 -17.33
CA SER A 118 2.08 19.64 -15.95
C SER A 118 0.87 20.56 -15.79
N ILE A 119 -0.18 20.08 -15.14
CA ILE A 119 -1.24 20.98 -14.69
C ILE A 119 -0.57 21.85 -13.63
N LEU A 120 -0.54 23.17 -13.87
CA LEU A 120 -0.01 24.13 -12.92
C LEU A 120 -0.79 23.95 -11.61
N GLN A 121 -0.12 23.43 -10.59
CA GLN A 121 -0.74 23.21 -9.30
C GLN A 121 -1.04 24.59 -8.71
N SER A 122 -2.29 24.85 -8.35
CA SER A 122 -2.60 26.03 -7.54
C SER A 122 -1.81 25.94 -6.25
N ASP A 123 -1.11 27.03 -5.88
CA ASP A 123 -0.22 27.11 -4.71
C ASP A 123 -0.96 26.92 -3.37
N ASN A 124 -2.29 26.79 -3.39
CA ASN A 124 -3.08 26.54 -2.20
C ASN A 124 -3.12 25.04 -1.88
N ARG A 125 -2.10 24.56 -1.16
CA ARG A 125 -2.03 23.22 -0.54
C ARG A 125 -2.73 23.22 0.81
N GLU A 126 -4.05 23.26 0.78
CA GLU A 126 -4.82 23.13 2.01
C GLU A 126 -4.91 21.66 2.40
N TRP A 127 -4.61 21.35 3.66
CA TRP A 127 -4.81 20.01 4.20
C TRP A 127 -6.11 20.00 4.99
N VAL A 128 -6.90 18.97 4.76
CA VAL A 128 -8.04 18.59 5.59
C VAL A 128 -7.67 17.30 6.26
N ILE A 129 -7.80 17.25 7.58
CA ILE A 129 -7.51 16.04 8.35
C ILE A 129 -8.85 15.44 8.76
N ALA A 130 -9.04 14.16 8.46
CA ALA A 130 -10.11 13.39 9.05
C ALA A 130 -9.55 12.51 10.16
N ILE A 131 -10.21 12.56 11.30
CA ILE A 131 -10.00 11.70 12.44
C ILE A 131 -11.12 10.67 12.42
N GLU A 132 -10.77 9.39 12.33
CA GLU A 132 -11.71 8.28 12.27
C GLU A 132 -11.52 7.38 13.50
N THR A 133 -12.61 7.07 14.20
CA THR A 133 -12.58 6.22 15.40
C THR A 133 -13.62 5.11 15.32
N ILE A 134 -13.18 3.87 15.52
CA ILE A 134 -14.00 2.67 15.51
C ILE A 134 -13.87 1.96 16.86
N TYR A 135 -15.00 1.56 17.42
CA TYR A 135 -15.07 0.74 18.62
C TYR A 135 -14.77 -0.73 18.30
N ALA A 136 -14.26 -1.49 19.27
CA ALA A 136 -14.04 -2.92 19.07
C ALA A 136 -15.35 -3.73 18.93
N ASP A 137 -16.50 -3.16 19.33
CA ASP A 137 -17.84 -3.73 19.10
C ASP A 137 -18.38 -3.48 17.67
N GLY A 138 -17.67 -2.69 16.86
CA GLY A 138 -18.02 -2.34 15.49
C GLY A 138 -18.82 -1.05 15.33
N TYR A 139 -19.12 -0.32 16.40
CA TYR A 139 -19.70 1.01 16.29
C TYR A 139 -18.68 2.03 15.76
N LEU A 140 -19.15 3.05 15.05
CA LEU A 140 -18.31 4.09 14.43
C LEU A 140 -18.66 5.45 15.05
N LEU A 141 -17.66 6.16 15.56
CA LEU A 141 -17.85 7.58 15.90
C LEU A 141 -17.90 8.42 14.64
N SER A 142 -18.74 9.46 14.67
CA SER A 142 -18.75 10.43 13.59
C SER A 142 -17.35 11.02 13.41
N PRO A 143 -16.80 11.03 12.18
CA PRO A 143 -15.43 11.46 11.94
C PRO A 143 -15.29 12.95 12.29
N CYS A 144 -14.18 13.30 12.93
CA CYS A 144 -13.85 14.70 13.22
C CYS A 144 -13.05 15.27 12.05
N ILE A 145 -13.57 16.31 11.41
CA ILE A 145 -12.92 16.95 10.27
C ILE A 145 -12.27 18.26 10.73
N ILE A 146 -10.94 18.30 10.66
CA ILE A 146 -10.15 19.48 10.99
C ILE A 146 -9.76 20.16 9.68
N PHE A 147 -10.28 21.37 9.50
CA PHE A 147 -9.87 22.26 8.42
C PHE A 147 -8.67 23.12 8.84
N LYS A 148 -7.95 23.64 7.86
CA LYS A 148 -6.90 24.64 8.08
C LYS A 148 -7.46 25.82 8.89
N GLY A 149 -6.91 26.04 10.08
CA GLY A 149 -7.31 27.16 10.93
C GLY A 149 -7.03 28.50 10.26
N GLN A 150 -8.00 29.43 10.30
CA GLN A 150 -7.82 30.82 9.87
C GLN A 150 -7.55 31.78 11.04
N ILE A 151 -7.95 31.46 12.27
CA ILE A 151 -7.84 32.34 13.44
C ILE A 151 -7.49 31.51 14.69
N TYR A 152 -6.47 31.96 15.43
CA TYR A 152 -6.15 31.44 16.77
C TYR A 152 -7.09 32.12 17.77
N ILE A 153 -8.03 31.38 18.35
CA ILE A 153 -8.82 31.89 19.48
C ILE A 153 -8.12 31.43 20.74
N ALA A 154 -7.40 32.35 21.40
CA ALA A 154 -6.92 32.15 22.75
C ALA A 154 -8.11 32.28 23.72
N GLY A 155 -8.40 31.21 24.45
CA GLY A 155 -9.26 31.23 25.63
C GLY A 155 -10.67 30.67 25.43
N CYS A 156 -10.93 29.53 26.08
CA CYS A 156 -12.23 29.26 26.68
C CYS A 156 -11.97 28.76 28.10
N ASP A 157 -12.21 29.64 29.08
CA ASP A 157 -12.39 29.28 30.47
C ASP A 157 -13.56 28.29 30.57
N PHE A 158 -13.28 27.07 31.04
CA PHE A 158 -14.33 26.18 31.53
C PHE A 158 -14.78 26.71 32.89
N GLY A 159 -15.80 27.57 32.87
CA GLY A 159 -16.53 27.97 34.06
C GLY A 159 -17.56 26.91 34.46
N CYS A 160 -17.30 26.30 35.62
CA CYS A 160 -18.16 25.45 36.47
C CYS A 160 -18.69 24.14 35.91
#